data_AF-A0A7D9M117-F1
#
_entry.id   AF-A0A7D9M117-F1
#
_cell.length_a   1.000
_cell.length_b   1.000
_cell.length_c   1.000
_cell.angle_alpha   90.00
_cell.angle_beta   90.00
_cell.angle_gamma   90.00
#
_symmetry.space_group_name_H-M   'P 1'
#
loop_
_entity.id
_entity.type
_entity.pdbx_description
1 polymer ?
#
loop_
_entity_poly.entity_id
_entity_poly.type
_entity_poly.pdbx_seq_one_letter_code
_entity_poly.pdbx_strand_id
1 'polypeptide(L)'
;MASLSTMSSVLEKFNLGCHIEKFREEKITPDIVCHLSLYEFNKLGINNVSDVMALRIECAKYGIGKPTSQRDEFGNLKYEIPKEVLQSYLEEDFKISEIATMFSVSQSTIYRRMRFHGLSKLDFSDISDEQLDTYVRSIAKDFPLCGEVMINKQLLRGKGIKVQRMRLRDSIHRVDECGVQARKKGRLHCRVYNVKGPNQLCHVDTNHKL
;
A
#
# COMPACT_ATOMS: atom_id res chain seq x y z
N MET A 1 26.25 -14.38 -10.72
CA MET A 1 26.66 -13.09 -11.33
C MET A 1 25.55 -12.47 -12.18
N ALA A 2 24.82 -13.24 -13.01
CA ALA A 2 23.73 -12.70 -13.84
C ALA A 2 22.55 -12.07 -13.05
N SER A 3 22.17 -12.63 -11.89
CA SER A 3 21.08 -12.13 -11.03
C SER A 3 21.39 -10.80 -10.31
N LEU A 4 22.67 -10.56 -9.99
CA LEU A 4 23.11 -9.32 -9.35
C LEU A 4 23.20 -8.17 -10.36
N SER A 5 23.63 -8.45 -11.60
CA SER A 5 23.63 -7.47 -12.70
C SER A 5 22.22 -7.04 -13.08
N THR A 6 21.24 -7.95 -13.03
CA THR A 6 19.83 -7.62 -13.24
C THR A 6 19.28 -6.74 -12.12
N MET A 7 19.65 -6.99 -10.85
CA MET A 7 19.23 -6.15 -9.73
C MET A 7 19.74 -4.70 -9.85
N SER A 8 21.00 -4.50 -10.26
CA SER A 8 21.55 -3.16 -10.48
C SER A 8 20.77 -2.38 -11.54
N SER A 9 20.44 -3.03 -12.68
CA SER A 9 19.64 -2.40 -13.74
C SER A 9 18.22 -2.05 -13.29
N VAL A 10 17.60 -2.90 -12.46
CA VAL A 10 16.28 -2.62 -11.88
C VAL A 10 16.33 -1.41 -10.96
N LEU A 11 17.34 -1.29 -10.11
CA LEU A 11 17.49 -0.14 -9.20
C LEU A 11 17.72 1.17 -9.96
N GLU A 12 18.53 1.16 -11.02
CA GLU A 12 18.74 2.33 -11.88
C GLU A 12 17.43 2.80 -12.53
N LYS A 13 16.60 1.87 -13.00
CA LYS A 13 15.30 2.17 -13.62
C LYS A 13 14.34 2.93 -12.68
N PHE A 14 14.45 2.72 -11.37
CA PHE A 14 13.63 3.41 -10.36
C PHE A 14 14.34 4.60 -9.70
N ASN A 15 15.48 5.06 -10.24
CA ASN A 15 16.30 6.11 -9.63
C ASN A 15 16.80 5.75 -8.21
N LEU A 16 16.94 4.46 -7.89
CA LEU A 16 17.44 3.93 -6.62
C LEU A 16 18.92 3.50 -6.73
N GLY A 17 19.66 4.06 -7.69
CA GLY A 17 21.04 3.69 -7.98
C GLY A 17 22.00 3.88 -6.79
N CYS A 18 21.70 4.81 -5.90
CA CYS A 18 22.47 5.03 -4.67
C CYS A 18 22.46 3.83 -3.69
N HIS A 19 21.51 2.89 -3.84
CA HIS A 19 21.40 1.70 -2.99
C HIS A 19 22.07 0.45 -3.59
N ILE A 20 22.65 0.53 -4.79
CA ILE A 20 23.21 -0.64 -5.50
C ILE A 20 24.28 -1.36 -4.68
N GLU A 21 25.22 -0.61 -4.07
CA GLU A 21 26.29 -1.22 -3.28
C GLU A 21 25.75 -1.93 -2.03
N LYS A 22 24.76 -1.37 -1.34
CA LYS A 22 24.10 -2.03 -0.20
C LYS A 22 23.41 -3.34 -0.59
N PHE A 23 22.68 -3.34 -1.71
CA PHE A 23 22.02 -4.54 -2.22
C PHE A 23 23.03 -5.60 -2.64
N ARG A 24 24.20 -5.19 -3.16
CA ARG A 24 25.31 -6.09 -3.49
C ARG A 24 25.98 -6.67 -2.24
N GLU A 25 26.23 -5.85 -1.23
CA GLU A 25 26.81 -6.25 0.07
C GLU A 25 25.91 -7.27 0.80
N GLU A 26 24.61 -7.00 0.89
CA GLU A 26 23.63 -7.91 1.49
C GLU A 26 23.23 -9.08 0.57
N LYS A 27 23.83 -9.17 -0.64
CA LYS A 27 23.57 -10.22 -1.65
C LYS A 27 22.10 -10.37 -2.02
N ILE A 28 21.38 -9.25 -2.07
CA ILE A 28 19.95 -9.22 -2.40
C ILE A 28 19.77 -9.37 -3.91
N THR A 29 19.18 -10.48 -4.33
CA THR A 29 18.76 -10.72 -5.71
C THR A 29 17.29 -10.37 -5.89
N PRO A 30 16.80 -10.19 -7.13
CA PRO A 30 15.39 -9.88 -7.39
C PRO A 30 14.41 -10.87 -6.74
N ASP A 31 14.80 -12.13 -6.59
CA ASP A 31 14.01 -13.17 -5.91
C ASP A 31 13.78 -12.86 -4.42
N ILE A 32 14.82 -12.35 -3.74
CA ILE A 32 14.80 -12.06 -2.31
C ILE A 32 13.98 -10.80 -2.03
N VAL A 33 13.98 -9.83 -2.95
CA VAL A 33 13.29 -8.52 -2.80
C VAL A 33 11.82 -8.68 -2.44
N CYS A 34 11.12 -9.64 -3.04
CA CYS A 34 9.72 -9.90 -2.71
C CYS A 34 9.56 -10.35 -1.26
N HIS A 35 10.49 -11.15 -0.72
CA HIS A 35 10.40 -11.72 0.61
C HIS A 35 10.82 -10.77 1.75
N LEU A 36 11.48 -9.66 1.43
CA LEU A 36 11.89 -8.66 2.43
C LEU A 36 10.68 -7.94 3.01
N SER A 37 10.67 -7.72 4.31
CA SER A 37 9.72 -6.88 5.05
C SER A 37 9.98 -5.39 4.84
N LEU A 38 9.00 -4.52 5.14
CA LEU A 38 9.21 -3.06 5.12
C LEU A 38 10.34 -2.61 6.06
N TYR A 39 10.54 -3.29 7.19
CA TYR A 39 11.63 -2.99 8.11
C TYR A 39 13.00 -3.23 7.46
N GLU A 40 13.15 -4.32 6.72
CA GLU A 40 14.37 -4.62 5.98
C GLU A 40 14.59 -3.62 4.84
N PHE A 41 13.54 -3.20 4.13
CA PHE A 41 13.65 -2.13 3.13
C PHE A 41 14.09 -0.79 3.73
N ASN A 42 13.56 -0.42 4.91
CA ASN A 42 14.00 0.76 5.63
C ASN A 42 15.48 0.67 6.01
N LYS A 43 15.96 -0.50 6.42
CA LYS A 43 17.39 -0.74 6.72
C LYS A 43 18.27 -0.59 5.47
N LEU A 44 17.77 -1.00 4.31
CA LEU A 44 18.41 -0.81 3.01
C LEU A 44 18.40 0.66 2.56
N GLY A 45 17.59 1.50 3.21
CA GLY A 45 17.46 2.93 2.97
C GLY A 45 16.33 3.31 2.01
N ILE A 46 15.49 2.35 1.61
CA ILE A 46 14.31 2.59 0.79
C ILE A 46 13.11 2.77 1.73
N ASN A 47 12.85 4.02 2.09
CA ASN A 47 11.81 4.36 3.07
C ASN A 47 10.44 4.64 2.42
N ASN A 48 10.43 4.90 1.11
CA ASN A 48 9.21 5.20 0.39
C ASN A 48 8.51 3.90 0.00
N VAL A 49 7.34 3.68 0.59
CA VAL A 49 6.51 2.49 0.34
C VAL A 49 6.18 2.33 -1.15
N SER A 50 5.97 3.43 -1.87
CA SER A 50 5.69 3.38 -3.32
C SER A 50 6.87 2.81 -4.10
N ASP A 51 8.10 3.19 -3.73
CA ASP A 51 9.32 2.74 -4.40
C ASP A 51 9.60 1.27 -4.06
N VAL A 52 9.38 0.88 -2.79
CA VAL A 52 9.42 -0.54 -2.38
C VAL A 52 8.43 -1.37 -3.20
N MET A 53 7.21 -0.89 -3.39
CA MET A 53 6.20 -1.62 -4.18
C MET A 53 6.58 -1.72 -5.65
N ALA A 54 7.02 -0.61 -6.24
CA ALA A 54 7.44 -0.58 -7.64
C ALA A 54 8.62 -1.52 -7.88
N LEU A 55 9.57 -1.54 -6.95
CA LEU A 55 10.71 -2.44 -6.96
C LEU A 55 10.27 -3.91 -6.85
N ARG A 56 9.41 -4.26 -5.90
CA ARG A 56 8.86 -5.62 -5.76
C ARG A 56 8.14 -6.10 -7.02
N ILE A 57 7.31 -5.24 -7.63
CA ILE A 57 6.57 -5.56 -8.87
C ILE A 57 7.53 -5.80 -10.04
N GLU A 58 8.59 -5.01 -10.15
CA GLU A 58 9.58 -5.16 -11.22
C GLU A 58 10.46 -6.38 -11.00
N CYS A 59 10.95 -6.59 -9.77
CA CYS A 59 11.74 -7.75 -9.39
C CYS A 59 10.98 -9.07 -9.61
N ALA A 60 9.66 -9.08 -9.43
CA ALA A 60 8.81 -10.23 -9.76
C ALA A 60 8.86 -10.66 -11.24
N LYS A 61 9.29 -9.79 -12.16
CA LYS A 61 9.49 -10.13 -13.59
C LYS A 61 10.77 -10.90 -13.85
N TYR A 62 11.77 -10.71 -13.00
CA TYR A 62 13.12 -11.28 -13.15
C TYR A 62 13.34 -12.49 -12.24
N GLY A 63 12.49 -12.66 -11.22
CA GLY A 63 12.63 -13.74 -10.26
C GLY A 63 12.27 -15.12 -10.83
N ILE A 64 13.11 -16.11 -10.53
CA ILE A 64 12.80 -17.52 -10.77
C ILE A 64 12.03 -18.01 -9.54
N GLY A 65 10.70 -18.04 -9.61
CA GLY A 65 9.96 -18.70 -8.53
C GLY A 65 8.47 -18.49 -8.57
N LYS A 66 7.77 -19.14 -9.51
CA LYS A 66 6.45 -19.65 -9.12
C LYS A 66 6.63 -20.42 -7.81
N PRO A 67 5.82 -20.20 -6.77
CA PRO A 67 5.93 -20.95 -5.52
C PRO A 67 6.01 -22.45 -5.81
N THR A 68 6.81 -23.18 -5.03
CA THR A 68 6.98 -24.62 -5.22
C THR A 68 5.61 -25.28 -5.30
N SER A 69 5.37 -25.99 -6.41
CA SER A 69 4.11 -26.69 -6.63
C SER A 69 4.27 -28.14 -6.21
N GLN A 70 3.52 -28.54 -5.20
CA GLN A 70 3.41 -29.94 -4.80
C GLN A 70 2.10 -30.50 -5.30
N ARG A 71 2.09 -31.77 -5.72
CA ARG A 71 0.85 -32.48 -5.99
C ARG A 71 0.34 -33.06 -4.68
N ASP A 72 -0.93 -32.80 -4.40
CA ASP A 72 -1.64 -33.44 -3.29
C ASP A 72 -1.91 -34.91 -3.60
N GLU A 73 -2.35 -35.69 -2.59
CA GLU A 73 -2.68 -37.12 -2.71
C GLU A 73 -3.70 -37.41 -3.83
N PHE A 74 -4.56 -36.43 -4.12
CA PHE A 74 -5.58 -36.47 -5.17
C PHE A 74 -5.12 -35.91 -6.52
N GLY A 75 -3.82 -35.61 -6.69
CA GLY A 75 -3.23 -35.11 -7.93
C GLY A 75 -3.37 -33.60 -8.18
N ASN A 76 -3.95 -32.85 -7.23
CA ASN A 76 -4.15 -31.40 -7.34
C ASN A 76 -2.82 -30.63 -7.15
N LEU A 77 -2.54 -29.67 -8.03
CA LEU A 77 -1.41 -28.74 -7.87
C LEU A 77 -1.66 -27.74 -6.74
N LYS A 78 -0.82 -27.79 -5.71
CA LYS A 78 -0.82 -26.92 -4.54
C LYS A 78 0.45 -26.08 -4.51
N TYR A 79 0.28 -24.77 -4.52
CA TYR A 79 1.38 -23.82 -4.41
C TYR A 79 1.68 -23.55 -2.93
N GLU A 80 2.93 -23.77 -2.53
CA GLU A 80 3.40 -23.41 -1.20
C GLU A 80 3.71 -21.93 -1.11
N ILE A 81 2.76 -21.17 -0.55
CA ILE A 81 2.98 -19.77 -0.16
C ILE A 81 3.02 -19.73 1.37
N PRO A 82 4.13 -19.25 1.98
CA PRO A 82 4.26 -19.08 3.43
C PRO A 82 3.16 -18.18 4.00
N LYS A 83 2.68 -18.49 5.21
CA LYS A 83 1.60 -17.73 5.84
C LYS A 83 2.07 -16.32 6.17
N GLU A 84 3.29 -16.21 6.67
CA GLU A 84 3.92 -15.00 7.19
C GLU A 84 4.06 -13.95 6.09
N VAL A 85 4.54 -14.37 4.91
CA VAL A 85 4.71 -13.49 3.74
C VAL A 85 3.35 -13.04 3.19
N LEU A 86 2.36 -13.94 3.12
CA LEU A 86 1.03 -13.56 2.68
C LEU A 86 0.35 -12.61 3.67
N GLN A 87 0.53 -12.83 4.97
CA GLN A 87 0.00 -11.99 6.02
C GLN A 87 0.63 -10.60 6.01
N SER A 88 1.95 -10.48 5.86
CA SER A 88 2.62 -9.18 5.80
C SER A 88 2.11 -8.34 4.62
N TYR A 89 1.92 -8.93 3.44
CA TYR A 89 1.33 -8.21 2.31
C TYR A 89 -0.12 -7.76 2.56
N LEU A 90 -0.92 -8.55 3.29
CA LEU A 90 -2.27 -8.16 3.64
C LEU A 90 -2.30 -7.02 4.67
N GLU A 91 -1.35 -7.01 5.61
CA GLU A 91 -1.15 -5.94 6.60
C GLU A 91 -0.72 -4.63 5.94
N GLU A 92 0.18 -4.73 4.95
CA GLU A 92 0.64 -3.63 4.08
C GLU A 92 -0.45 -3.12 3.11
N ASP A 93 -1.64 -3.71 3.14
CA ASP A 93 -2.86 -3.29 2.42
C ASP A 93 -2.81 -3.46 0.89
N PHE A 94 -1.90 -4.31 0.39
CA PHE A 94 -1.77 -4.63 -1.03
C PHE A 94 -3.06 -5.16 -1.65
N LYS A 95 -3.22 -4.94 -2.96
CA LYS A 95 -4.31 -5.58 -3.70
C LYS A 95 -3.96 -7.05 -3.94
N ILE A 96 -4.97 -7.91 -3.90
CA ILE A 96 -4.79 -9.34 -4.21
C ILE A 96 -4.24 -9.55 -5.62
N SER A 97 -4.59 -8.67 -6.56
CA SER A 97 -4.02 -8.67 -7.91
C SER A 97 -2.51 -8.45 -7.91
N GLU A 98 -2.02 -7.51 -7.09
CA GLU A 98 -0.59 -7.18 -6.98
C GLU A 98 0.17 -8.33 -6.32
N ILE A 99 -0.39 -8.90 -5.24
CA ILE A 99 0.16 -10.09 -4.57
C ILE A 99 0.26 -11.26 -5.54
N ALA A 100 -0.79 -11.50 -6.34
CA ALA A 100 -0.79 -12.56 -7.35
C ALA A 100 0.31 -12.36 -8.40
N THR A 101 0.52 -11.11 -8.84
CA THR A 101 1.64 -10.76 -9.73
C THR A 101 3.00 -10.99 -9.09
N MET A 102 3.19 -10.61 -7.81
CA MET A 102 4.46 -10.83 -7.10
C MET A 102 4.83 -12.31 -6.99
N PHE A 103 3.84 -13.17 -6.73
CA PHE A 103 4.04 -14.63 -6.66
C PHE A 103 3.96 -15.33 -8.02
N SER A 104 3.71 -14.61 -9.12
CA SER A 104 3.49 -15.21 -10.45
C SER A 104 2.41 -16.31 -10.47
N VAL A 105 1.33 -16.13 -9.72
CA VAL A 105 0.19 -17.08 -9.62
C VAL A 105 -1.13 -16.40 -9.99
N SER A 106 -2.20 -17.19 -10.12
CA SER A 106 -3.55 -16.65 -10.27
C SER A 106 -4.08 -16.07 -8.95
N GLN A 107 -4.96 -15.06 -9.04
CA GLN A 107 -5.65 -14.52 -7.86
C GLN A 107 -6.42 -15.60 -7.09
N SER A 108 -7.01 -16.57 -7.81
CA SER A 108 -7.69 -17.73 -7.21
C SER A 108 -6.77 -18.55 -6.31
N THR A 109 -5.47 -18.65 -6.64
CA THR A 109 -4.48 -19.34 -5.81
C THR A 109 -4.25 -18.59 -4.50
N ILE A 110 -4.16 -17.27 -4.56
CA ILE A 110 -4.03 -16.41 -3.38
C ILE A 110 -5.28 -16.53 -2.49
N TYR A 111 -6.49 -16.39 -3.04
CA TYR A 111 -7.73 -16.55 -2.27
C TYR A 111 -7.86 -17.91 -1.61
N ARG A 112 -7.51 -18.99 -2.32
CA ARG A 112 -7.50 -20.35 -1.77
C ARG A 112 -6.53 -20.47 -0.59
N ARG A 113 -5.35 -19.85 -0.71
CA ARG A 113 -4.34 -19.87 0.35
C ARG A 113 -4.73 -19.00 1.55
N MET A 114 -5.33 -17.84 1.32
CA MET A 114 -5.93 -17.00 2.36
C MET A 114 -6.96 -17.81 3.16
N ARG A 115 -7.88 -18.49 2.49
CA ARG A 115 -8.88 -19.35 3.14
C ARG A 115 -8.24 -20.50 3.94
N PHE A 116 -7.21 -21.14 3.39
CA PHE A 116 -6.48 -22.21 4.08
C PHE A 116 -5.80 -21.74 5.38
N HIS A 117 -5.20 -20.55 5.36
CA HIS A 117 -4.52 -19.97 6.53
C HIS A 117 -5.45 -19.17 7.45
N GLY A 118 -6.73 -19.05 7.11
CA GLY A 118 -7.70 -18.24 7.86
C GLY A 118 -7.43 -16.73 7.80
N LEU A 119 -6.79 -16.24 6.74
CA LEU A 119 -6.45 -14.82 6.56
C LEU A 119 -7.55 -14.09 5.79
N SER A 120 -7.87 -12.86 6.20
CA SER A 120 -8.78 -11.98 5.48
C SER A 120 -8.26 -10.56 5.41
N LYS A 121 -8.48 -9.90 4.26
CA LYS A 121 -8.25 -8.46 4.16
C LYS A 121 -9.20 -7.67 5.08
N LEU A 122 -10.32 -8.28 5.47
CA LEU A 122 -11.33 -7.73 6.37
C LEU A 122 -11.08 -8.09 7.84
N ASP A 123 -9.89 -8.58 8.20
CA ASP A 123 -9.52 -8.72 9.61
C ASP A 123 -9.32 -7.32 10.20
N PHE A 124 -10.26 -6.92 11.07
CA PHE A 124 -10.26 -5.65 11.78
C PHE A 124 -9.88 -5.89 13.24
N SER A 125 -9.29 -4.87 13.87
CA SER A 125 -8.97 -4.90 15.29
C SER A 125 -10.24 -4.92 16.12
N ASP A 126 -10.24 -5.72 17.19
CA ASP A 126 -11.30 -5.71 18.19
C ASP A 126 -11.11 -4.49 19.11
N ILE A 127 -11.73 -3.38 18.72
CA ILE A 127 -11.69 -2.11 19.44
C ILE A 127 -13.11 -1.57 19.61
N SER A 128 -13.41 -1.05 20.80
CA SER A 128 -14.68 -0.38 21.08
C SER A 128 -14.77 0.99 20.39
N ASP A 129 -16.00 1.47 20.18
CA ASP A 129 -16.22 2.80 19.59
C ASP A 129 -15.69 3.92 20.50
N GLU A 130 -15.76 3.75 21.82
CA GLU A 130 -15.27 4.71 22.81
C GLU A 130 -13.74 4.84 22.79
N GLN A 131 -13.03 3.71 22.66
CA GLN A 131 -11.58 3.71 22.51
C GLN A 131 -11.18 4.33 21.18
N LEU A 132 -11.88 4.00 20.09
CA LEU A 132 -11.64 4.59 18.77
C LEU A 132 -11.82 6.11 18.82
N ASP A 133 -12.90 6.60 19.42
CA ASP A 133 -13.18 8.03 19.58
C ASP A 133 -12.09 8.73 20.39
N THR A 134 -11.53 8.06 21.40
CA THR A 134 -10.42 8.59 22.19
C THR A 134 -9.16 8.77 21.35
N TYR A 135 -8.80 7.78 20.53
CA TYR A 135 -7.67 7.88 19.60
C TYR A 135 -7.90 8.93 18.52
N VAL A 136 -9.10 8.99 17.94
CA VAL A 136 -9.44 9.99 16.92
C VAL A 136 -9.40 11.39 17.51
N ARG A 137 -9.85 11.58 18.76
CA ARG A 137 -9.78 12.86 19.48
C ARG A 137 -8.35 13.32 19.73
N SER A 138 -7.46 12.41 20.15
CA SER A 138 -6.05 12.77 20.32
C SER A 138 -5.43 13.17 18.98
N ILE A 139 -5.70 12.41 17.92
CA ILE A 139 -5.19 12.69 16.58
C ILE A 139 -5.72 14.02 16.03
N ALA A 140 -7.00 14.32 16.21
CA ALA A 140 -7.61 15.56 15.75
C ALA A 140 -7.03 16.78 16.47
N LYS A 141 -6.64 16.64 17.74
CA LYS A 141 -5.97 17.68 18.52
C LYS A 141 -4.55 17.94 18.00
N ASP A 142 -3.79 16.87 17.76
CA ASP A 142 -2.40 16.98 17.28
C ASP A 142 -2.33 17.46 15.83
N PHE A 143 -3.28 17.02 15.00
CA PHE A 143 -3.32 17.28 13.56
C PHE A 143 -4.72 17.73 13.10
N PRO A 144 -5.11 18.99 13.29
CA PRO A 144 -6.46 19.48 13.01
C PRO A 144 -6.86 19.47 11.53
N LEU A 145 -5.89 19.38 10.61
CA LEU A 145 -6.14 19.32 9.16
C LEU A 145 -6.08 17.90 8.59
N CYS A 146 -5.87 16.88 9.43
CA CYS A 146 -5.86 15.48 9.01
C CYS A 146 -7.19 15.04 8.39
N GLY A 147 -7.14 14.51 7.18
CA GLY A 147 -8.27 13.84 6.56
C GLY A 147 -8.38 12.35 6.96
N GLU A 148 -9.57 11.77 6.72
CA GLU A 148 -9.90 10.35 6.96
C GLU A 148 -8.80 9.39 6.50
N VAL A 149 -8.24 9.61 5.31
CA VAL A 149 -7.23 8.73 4.71
C VAL A 149 -5.94 8.71 5.53
N MET A 150 -5.48 9.87 6.02
CA MET A 150 -4.25 9.97 6.80
C MET A 150 -4.44 9.36 8.20
N ILE A 151 -5.60 9.62 8.81
CA ILE A 151 -5.97 9.02 10.10
C ILE A 151 -5.97 7.49 9.98
N ASN A 152 -6.63 6.94 8.96
CA ASN A 152 -6.72 5.50 8.76
C ASN A 152 -5.38 4.86 8.39
N LYS A 153 -4.75 5.34 7.31
CA LYS A 153 -3.62 4.64 6.68
C LYS A 153 -2.30 4.83 7.42
N GLN A 154 -2.11 5.93 8.13
CA GLN A 154 -0.85 6.23 8.81
C GLN A 154 -0.99 6.13 10.31
N LEU A 155 -1.89 6.92 10.91
CA LEU A 155 -1.90 7.14 12.35
C LEU A 155 -2.47 5.94 13.13
N LEU A 156 -3.60 5.38 12.66
CA LEU A 156 -4.19 4.20 13.30
C LEU A 156 -3.39 2.94 12.98
N ARG A 157 -2.99 2.74 11.72
CA ARG A 157 -2.14 1.61 11.32
C ARG A 157 -0.78 1.59 12.01
N GLY A 158 -0.16 2.76 12.22
CA GLY A 158 1.08 2.88 12.99
C GLY A 158 0.94 2.45 14.46
N LYS A 159 -0.29 2.45 15.00
CA LYS A 159 -0.64 1.92 16.33
C LYS A 159 -1.12 0.46 16.28
N GLY A 160 -1.07 -0.20 15.12
CA GLY A 160 -1.61 -1.55 14.92
C GLY A 160 -3.14 -1.63 14.92
N ILE A 161 -3.83 -0.50 14.79
CA ILE A 161 -5.29 -0.44 14.81
C ILE A 161 -5.81 -0.39 13.37
N LYS A 162 -6.65 -1.37 13.02
CA LYS A 162 -7.31 -1.45 11.72
C LYS A 162 -8.82 -1.50 11.92
N VAL A 163 -9.52 -0.48 11.43
CA VAL A 163 -10.96 -0.31 11.64
C VAL A 163 -11.72 -0.25 10.32
N GLN A 164 -13.00 -0.60 10.35
CA GLN A 164 -13.89 -0.42 9.20
C GLN A 164 -13.95 1.07 8.83
N ARG A 165 -13.97 1.34 7.52
CA ARG A 165 -14.06 2.71 7.00
C ARG A 165 -15.28 3.46 7.55
N MET A 166 -16.43 2.78 7.64
CA MET A 166 -17.66 3.37 8.17
C MET A 166 -17.53 3.73 9.65
N ARG A 167 -17.05 2.83 10.50
CA ARG A 167 -16.83 3.11 11.93
C ARG A 167 -15.86 4.27 12.16
N LEU A 168 -14.80 4.37 11.36
CA LEU A 168 -13.88 5.50 11.43
C LEU A 168 -14.58 6.83 11.07
N ARG A 169 -15.42 6.83 10.03
CA ARG A 169 -16.19 8.03 9.67
C ARG A 169 -17.14 8.44 10.77
N ASP A 170 -17.87 7.48 11.33
CA ASP A 170 -18.81 7.73 12.42
C ASP A 170 -18.07 8.31 13.63
N SER A 171 -16.91 7.76 13.96
CA SER A 171 -16.01 8.29 15.01
C SER A 171 -15.56 9.73 14.73
N ILE A 172 -15.06 10.01 13.52
CA ILE A 172 -14.66 11.37 13.11
C ILE A 172 -15.85 12.34 13.22
N HIS A 173 -17.05 11.92 12.83
CA HIS A 173 -18.26 12.73 12.94
C HIS A 173 -18.66 13.00 14.39
N ARG A 174 -18.55 12.01 15.29
CA ARG A 174 -18.83 12.19 16.73
C ARG A 174 -17.81 13.10 17.42
N VAL A 175 -16.54 13.04 17.02
CA VAL A 175 -15.44 13.75 17.68
C VAL A 175 -15.22 15.16 17.13
N ASP A 176 -15.35 15.35 15.80
CA ASP A 176 -14.94 16.56 15.10
C ASP A 176 -15.97 17.00 14.03
N GLU A 177 -17.23 17.13 14.44
CA GLU A 177 -18.29 17.60 13.52
C GLU A 177 -17.95 18.99 12.93
N CYS A 178 -17.50 19.93 13.78
CA CYS A 178 -17.15 21.28 13.37
C CYS A 178 -15.94 21.33 12.43
N GLY A 179 -14.86 20.59 12.71
CA GLY A 179 -13.67 20.56 11.86
C GLY A 179 -13.92 19.90 10.51
N VAL A 180 -14.81 18.89 10.44
CA VAL A 180 -15.28 18.34 9.16
C VAL A 180 -15.96 19.43 8.32
N GLN A 181 -16.84 20.25 8.91
CA GLN A 181 -17.50 21.34 8.18
C GLN A 181 -16.53 22.46 7.78
N ALA A 182 -15.60 22.83 8.66
CA ALA A 182 -14.57 23.81 8.36
C ALA A 182 -13.70 23.38 7.16
N ARG A 183 -13.29 22.11 7.12
CA ARG A 183 -12.53 21.55 5.99
C ARG A 183 -13.35 21.52 4.69
N LYS A 184 -14.67 21.28 4.75
CA LYS A 184 -15.56 21.39 3.59
C LYS A 184 -15.65 22.84 3.06
N LYS A 185 -15.68 23.83 3.95
CA LYS A 185 -15.77 25.26 3.59
C LYS A 185 -14.54 25.77 2.84
N GLY A 186 -13.35 25.21 3.12
CA GLY A 186 -12.11 25.54 2.42
C GLY A 186 -11.96 24.89 1.05
N ARG A 187 -12.91 24.04 0.61
CA ARG A 187 -12.82 23.38 -0.69
C ARG A 187 -13.10 24.39 -1.80
N LEU A 188 -12.20 24.49 -2.77
CA LEU A 188 -12.39 25.30 -3.96
C LEU A 188 -13.73 24.95 -4.62
N HIS A 189 -14.60 25.94 -4.75
CA HIS A 189 -15.84 25.78 -5.50
C HIS A 189 -15.52 25.78 -7.00
N CYS A 190 -16.07 24.81 -7.73
CA CYS A 190 -16.06 24.86 -9.18
C CYS A 190 -16.75 26.17 -9.61
N ARG A 191 -16.04 26.97 -10.41
CA ARG A 191 -16.58 28.20 -10.96
C ARG A 191 -17.46 27.85 -12.16
N VAL A 192 -18.72 28.23 -12.12
CA VAL A 192 -19.60 28.16 -13.29
C VAL A 192 -19.40 29.45 -14.06
N TYR A 193 -18.95 29.31 -15.31
CA TYR A 193 -18.74 30.44 -16.19
C TYR A 193 -19.91 30.55 -17.17
N ASN A 194 -20.51 31.74 -17.22
CA ASN A 194 -21.52 32.08 -18.22
C ASN A 194 -20.95 33.18 -19.11
N VAL A 195 -20.65 32.83 -20.36
CA VAL A 195 -20.08 33.75 -21.35
C VAL A 195 -21.04 33.93 -22.53
N LYS A 196 -21.08 35.13 -23.10
CA LYS A 196 -22.02 35.50 -24.17
C LYS A 196 -21.56 35.06 -25.56
N GLY A 197 -20.35 34.53 -25.69
CA GLY A 197 -19.80 34.07 -26.97
C GLY A 197 -18.51 33.27 -26.81
N PRO A 198 -18.07 32.60 -27.89
CA PRO A 198 -16.83 31.83 -27.90
C PRO A 198 -15.63 32.74 -27.60
N ASN A 199 -14.61 32.19 -26.90
CA ASN A 199 -13.36 32.88 -26.52
C ASN A 199 -13.48 34.11 -25.60
N GLN A 200 -14.66 34.39 -25.02
CA GLN A 200 -14.80 35.49 -24.05
C GLN A 200 -14.21 35.19 -22.66
N LEU A 201 -13.97 33.93 -22.36
CA LEU A 201 -13.26 33.50 -21.17
C LEU A 201 -12.23 32.45 -21.57
N CYS A 202 -10.98 32.73 -21.23
CA CYS A 202 -9.90 31.76 -21.32
C CYS A 202 -9.54 31.31 -19.91
N HIS A 203 -9.66 30.01 -19.64
CA HIS A 203 -9.13 29.42 -18.42
C HIS A 203 -7.64 29.13 -18.65
N VAL A 204 -6.76 29.87 -17.99
CA VAL A 204 -5.33 29.57 -18.01
C VAL A 204 -5.07 28.54 -16.93
N ASP A 205 -5.10 27.26 -17.30
CA ASP A 205 -4.73 26.18 -16.39
C ASP A 205 -3.22 26.24 -16.13
N THR A 206 -2.81 26.06 -14.88
CA THR A 206 -1.39 26.10 -14.48
C THR A 206 -0.64 24.82 -14.86
N ASN A 207 -1.12 24.13 -15.89
CA ASN A 207 -0.53 22.95 -16.49
C ASN A 207 0.15 23.27 -17.84
N HIS A 208 0.56 24.53 -18.04
CA HIS A 208 1.45 24.92 -19.14
C HIS A 208 2.91 24.53 -18.86
N LYS A 209 3.12 23.23 -18.61
CA LYS A 209 4.41 22.58 -18.80
C LYS A 209 4.18 21.34 -19.65
N LEU A 210 4.32 21.52 -20.96
CA LEU A 210 5.23 20.81 -21.87
C LEU A 210 5.06 21.40 -23.27
#